data_AF-A0A7W8PH88-F1
#
_entry.id   AF-A0A7W8PH88-F1
#
_cell.length_a   1.000
_cell.length_b   1.000
_cell.length_c   1.000
_cell.angle_alpha   90.00
_cell.angle_beta   90.00
_cell.angle_gamma   90.00
#
_symmetry.space_group_name_H-M   'P 1'
#
loop_
_entity.id
_entity.type
_entity.pdbx_description
1 polymer ?
#
loop_
_entity_poly.entity_id
_entity_poly.type
_entity_poly.pdbx_seq_one_letter_code
_entity_poly.pdbx_strand_id
1 'polypeptide(L)'
;MKKQPPWPADSVERWPLERLQLATRNARSHPPEQVESLAGSLREFGWTIPVLVDEVGEIIAGHGRLLAARQIGLDDAPVIVARGWSEAQKRAYRIADNKLALNASWDTELLAQELQALTVEGFEPDLLGFSDADLARLTDDTDRLRLDHAAQIAEVADPTEFGFASANANTHDRAPVSAAADAAASQNGFSAVSDAAASLAVFSCMVRVADRQILFDAIAHARTRGAADSGAALLLIAREWLDASQSIQ
;
A
#
# COMPACT_ATOMS: atom_id res chain seq x y z
N MET A 1 5.05 -24.75 37.77
CA MET A 1 4.57 -24.52 36.40
C MET A 1 3.25 -25.26 36.24
N LYS A 2 2.16 -24.58 35.86
CA LYS A 2 0.90 -25.29 35.54
C LYS A 2 1.14 -26.11 34.26
N LYS A 3 0.91 -27.43 34.30
CA LYS A 3 0.95 -28.25 33.08
C LYS A 3 -0.18 -27.76 32.18
N GLN A 4 0.16 -27.38 30.95
CA GLN A 4 -0.84 -27.03 29.94
C GLN A 4 -1.68 -28.28 29.64
N PRO A 5 -3.01 -28.13 29.44
CA PRO A 5 -3.83 -29.24 29.00
C PRO A 5 -3.33 -29.71 27.62
N PRO A 6 -3.42 -31.02 27.31
CA PRO A 6 -3.10 -31.49 25.97
C PRO A 6 -4.07 -30.83 24.98
N TRP A 7 -3.54 -30.13 23.99
CA TRP A 7 -4.37 -29.47 22.99
C TRP A 7 -4.74 -30.49 21.91
N PRO A 8 -6.03 -30.63 21.58
CA PRO A 8 -6.51 -31.66 20.67
C PRO A 8 -5.79 -31.74 19.32
N ALA A 9 -5.36 -30.60 18.78
CA ALA A 9 -4.79 -30.45 17.43
C ALA A 9 -3.37 -29.84 17.48
N ASP A 10 -2.49 -30.40 18.30
CA ASP A 10 -1.11 -29.91 18.50
C ASP A 10 -0.03 -30.63 17.70
N SER A 11 -0.40 -31.68 16.96
CA SER A 11 0.52 -32.56 16.23
C SER A 11 0.08 -32.73 14.78
N VAL A 12 1.06 -32.66 13.87
CA VAL A 12 0.86 -32.76 12.42
C VAL A 12 1.09 -34.20 11.95
N GLU A 13 0.16 -34.71 11.15
CA GLU A 13 0.19 -35.99 10.46
C GLU A 13 0.17 -35.79 8.93
N ARG A 14 0.58 -36.78 8.13
CA ARG A 14 0.47 -36.75 6.65
C ARG A 14 -0.58 -37.73 6.18
N TRP A 15 -1.63 -37.23 5.53
CA TRP A 15 -2.77 -38.05 5.09
C TRP A 15 -2.99 -37.91 3.57
N PRO A 16 -3.33 -39.00 2.87
CA PRO A 16 -3.72 -38.96 1.46
C PRO A 16 -4.92 -38.02 1.23
N LEU A 17 -4.94 -37.28 0.13
CA LEU A 17 -6.03 -36.33 -0.16
C LEU A 17 -7.39 -37.02 -0.33
N GLU A 18 -7.41 -38.29 -0.72
CA GLU A 18 -8.61 -39.11 -0.90
C GLU A 18 -9.31 -39.41 0.42
N ARG A 19 -8.56 -39.43 1.52
CA ARG A 19 -9.11 -39.60 2.87
C ARG A 19 -9.86 -38.36 3.34
N LEU A 20 -9.54 -37.19 2.79
CA LEU A 20 -10.06 -35.91 3.23
C LEU A 20 -11.43 -35.63 2.62
N GLN A 21 -12.42 -35.40 3.49
CA GLN A 21 -13.80 -35.18 3.10
C GLN A 21 -14.15 -33.70 3.28
N LEU A 22 -14.66 -33.09 2.22
CA LEU A 22 -15.22 -31.75 2.31
C LEU A 22 -16.43 -31.78 3.24
N ALA A 23 -16.51 -30.82 4.15
CA ALA A 23 -17.65 -30.75 5.07
C ALA A 23 -18.95 -30.56 4.30
N THR A 24 -19.99 -31.30 4.70
CA THR A 24 -21.32 -31.25 4.05
C THR A 24 -21.95 -29.86 4.13
N ARG A 25 -21.57 -29.05 5.14
CA ARG A 25 -22.10 -27.71 5.39
C ARG A 25 -20.97 -26.72 5.72
N ASN A 26 -20.29 -26.23 4.69
CA ASN A 26 -19.39 -25.09 4.83
C ASN A 26 -20.18 -23.78 4.59
N ALA A 27 -20.10 -22.84 5.52
CA ALA A 27 -20.75 -21.53 5.38
C ALA A 27 -19.95 -20.58 4.47
N ARG A 28 -18.68 -20.90 4.18
CA ARG A 28 -17.82 -20.13 3.27
C ARG A 28 -17.76 -20.78 1.90
N SER A 29 -17.92 -19.98 0.85
CA SER A 29 -17.68 -20.39 -0.53
C SER A 29 -16.22 -20.14 -0.92
N HIS A 30 -15.72 -20.95 -1.83
CA HIS A 30 -14.40 -20.80 -2.45
C HIS A 30 -14.60 -20.70 -3.95
N PRO A 31 -14.72 -19.48 -4.50
CA PRO A 31 -14.90 -19.31 -5.93
C PRO A 31 -13.62 -19.72 -6.69
N PRO A 32 -13.70 -20.08 -7.98
CA PRO A 32 -12.57 -20.61 -8.75
C PRO A 32 -11.34 -19.71 -8.71
N GLU A 33 -11.51 -18.39 -8.78
CA GLU A 33 -10.38 -17.45 -8.70
C GLU A 33 -9.61 -17.58 -7.38
N GLN A 34 -10.32 -17.74 -6.25
CA GLN A 34 -9.69 -17.94 -4.96
C GLN A 34 -8.95 -19.27 -4.89
N VAL A 35 -9.52 -20.33 -5.48
CA VAL A 35 -8.85 -21.63 -5.53
C VAL A 35 -7.58 -21.56 -6.36
N GLU A 36 -7.56 -20.81 -7.46
CA GLU A 36 -6.34 -20.59 -8.26
C GLU A 36 -5.28 -19.82 -7.48
N SER A 37 -5.62 -18.74 -6.77
CA SER A 37 -4.65 -18.02 -5.93
C SER A 37 -4.06 -18.94 -4.84
N LEU A 38 -4.90 -19.78 -4.21
CA LEU A 38 -4.43 -20.78 -3.26
C LEU A 38 -3.55 -21.85 -3.91
N ALA A 39 -3.84 -22.23 -5.15
CA ALA A 39 -3.01 -23.15 -5.93
C ALA A 39 -1.66 -22.52 -6.29
N GLY A 40 -1.62 -21.25 -6.68
CA GLY A 40 -0.40 -20.47 -6.87
C GLY A 40 0.46 -20.44 -5.60
N SER A 41 -0.15 -20.09 -4.47
CA SER A 41 0.51 -20.10 -3.16
C SER A 41 1.06 -21.48 -2.79
N LEU A 42 0.31 -22.56 -3.04
CA LEU A 42 0.78 -23.92 -2.81
C LEU A 42 1.94 -24.34 -3.73
N ARG A 43 1.98 -23.85 -4.99
CA ARG A 43 3.10 -24.13 -5.91
C ARG A 43 4.37 -23.41 -5.47
N GLU A 44 4.23 -22.18 -5.00
CA GLU A 44 5.36 -21.33 -4.59
C GLU A 44 5.93 -21.76 -3.23
N PHE A 45 5.06 -21.87 -2.21
CA PHE A 45 5.48 -22.05 -0.83
C PHE A 45 5.29 -23.46 -0.30
N GLY A 46 4.61 -24.33 -1.05
CA GLY A 46 4.17 -25.62 -0.55
C GLY A 46 3.16 -25.49 0.59
N TRP A 47 3.07 -26.53 1.42
CA TRP A 47 2.20 -26.51 2.58
C TRP A 47 2.81 -25.69 3.73
N THR A 48 2.21 -24.55 4.03
CA THR A 48 2.60 -23.69 5.16
C THR A 48 1.69 -23.86 6.38
N ILE A 49 0.43 -24.29 6.15
CA ILE A 49 -0.58 -24.49 7.20
C ILE A 49 -1.27 -25.85 7.00
N PRO A 50 -1.30 -26.74 8.00
CA PRO A 50 -1.99 -28.02 7.90
C PRO A 50 -3.51 -27.86 7.82
N VAL A 51 -4.18 -28.85 7.25
CA VAL A 51 -5.66 -28.92 7.22
C VAL A 51 -6.15 -29.41 8.58
N LEU A 52 -7.12 -28.71 9.17
CA LEU A 52 -7.75 -29.16 10.42
C LEU A 52 -8.92 -30.07 10.09
N VAL A 53 -8.89 -31.29 10.62
CA VAL A 53 -9.91 -32.32 10.39
C VAL A 53 -10.40 -32.91 11.69
N ASP A 54 -11.51 -33.63 11.63
CA ASP A 54 -11.89 -34.56 12.69
C ASP A 54 -11.29 -35.96 12.51
N GLU A 55 -11.59 -36.87 13.43
CA GLU A 55 -11.02 -38.22 13.46
C GLU A 55 -11.40 -39.08 12.25
N VAL A 56 -12.51 -38.76 11.57
CA VAL A 56 -12.98 -39.48 10.37
C VAL A 56 -12.51 -38.83 9.06
N GLY A 57 -11.86 -37.67 9.14
CA GLY A 57 -11.32 -36.94 8.00
C GLY A 57 -12.26 -35.90 7.40
N GLU A 58 -13.35 -35.53 8.09
CA GLU A 58 -14.15 -34.37 7.70
C GLU A 58 -13.39 -33.08 8.01
N ILE A 59 -13.25 -32.22 7.02
CA ILE A 59 -12.54 -30.95 7.19
C ILE A 59 -13.32 -30.02 8.12
N ILE A 60 -12.62 -29.49 9.11
CA ILE A 60 -13.08 -28.43 9.99
C ILE A 60 -12.57 -27.08 9.46
N ALA A 61 -11.30 -26.96 9.04
CA ALA A 61 -10.76 -25.75 8.43
C ALA A 61 -9.71 -26.07 7.34
N GLY A 62 -9.67 -25.25 6.29
CA GLY A 62 -8.76 -25.41 5.16
C GLY A 62 -9.39 -25.99 3.88
N HIS A 63 -10.70 -25.87 3.68
CA HIS A 63 -11.40 -26.38 2.47
C HIS A 63 -10.79 -25.84 1.17
N GLY A 64 -10.55 -24.53 1.06
CA GLY A 64 -9.92 -23.93 -0.12
C GLY A 64 -8.52 -24.51 -0.41
N ARG A 65 -7.71 -24.76 0.63
CA ARG A 65 -6.38 -25.37 0.47
C ARG A 65 -6.47 -26.80 -0.04
N LEU A 66 -7.44 -27.60 0.42
CA LEU A 66 -7.66 -28.93 -0.14
C LEU A 66 -8.09 -28.87 -1.62
N LEU A 67 -9.00 -27.95 -1.97
CA LEU A 67 -9.44 -27.78 -3.35
C LEU A 67 -8.25 -27.42 -4.27
N ALA A 68 -7.42 -26.48 -3.83
CA ALA A 68 -6.21 -26.08 -4.54
C ALA A 68 -5.18 -27.22 -4.66
N ALA A 69 -4.95 -27.98 -3.58
CA ALA A 69 -4.05 -29.13 -3.59
C ALA A 69 -4.51 -30.22 -4.58
N ARG A 70 -5.82 -30.49 -4.63
CA ARG A 70 -6.41 -31.39 -5.63
C ARG A 70 -6.26 -30.85 -7.04
N GLN A 71 -6.45 -29.54 -7.24
CA GLN A 71 -6.33 -28.91 -8.54
C GLN A 71 -4.91 -29.02 -9.12
N ILE A 72 -3.87 -28.92 -8.29
CA ILE A 72 -2.48 -29.03 -8.72
C ILE A 72 -1.93 -30.47 -8.68
N GLY A 73 -2.76 -31.45 -8.31
CA GLY A 73 -2.42 -32.87 -8.37
C GLY A 73 -1.47 -33.35 -7.26
N LEU A 74 -1.58 -32.82 -6.04
CA LEU A 74 -0.85 -33.37 -4.89
C LEU A 74 -1.48 -34.68 -4.40
N ASP A 75 -0.66 -35.60 -3.91
CA ASP A 75 -1.11 -36.91 -3.40
C ASP A 75 -1.58 -36.86 -1.94
N ASP A 76 -0.96 -35.99 -1.12
CA ASP A 76 -1.20 -35.96 0.32
C ASP A 76 -1.08 -34.53 0.92
N ALA A 77 -1.61 -34.35 2.12
CA ALA A 77 -1.58 -33.10 2.87
C ALA A 77 -1.10 -33.28 4.32
N PRO A 78 -0.45 -32.25 4.91
CA PRO A 78 -0.29 -32.15 6.35
C PRO A 78 -1.63 -31.82 7.01
N VAL A 79 -1.92 -32.55 8.09
CA VAL A 79 -3.21 -32.57 8.76
C VAL A 79 -2.99 -32.48 10.26
N ILE A 80 -3.83 -31.70 10.93
CA ILE A 80 -3.96 -31.70 12.39
C ILE A 80 -5.36 -32.22 12.74
N VAL A 81 -5.44 -33.18 13.67
CA VAL A 81 -6.69 -33.87 14.00
C VAL A 81 -7.27 -33.26 15.27
N ALA A 82 -8.50 -32.76 15.25
CA ALA A 82 -9.19 -32.18 16.40
C ALA A 82 -9.76 -33.25 17.35
N ARG A 83 -8.88 -34.05 17.96
CA ARG A 83 -9.28 -35.24 18.74
C ARG A 83 -10.16 -34.89 19.94
N GLY A 84 -11.32 -35.53 20.04
CA GLY A 84 -12.25 -35.34 21.15
C GLY A 84 -13.13 -34.08 21.05
N TRP A 85 -13.10 -33.37 19.91
CA TRP A 85 -14.04 -32.28 19.68
C TRP A 85 -15.45 -32.83 19.44
N SER A 86 -16.41 -32.29 20.18
CA SER A 86 -17.83 -32.51 19.90
C SER A 86 -18.24 -31.91 18.55
N GLU A 87 -19.31 -32.45 17.97
CA GLU A 87 -19.91 -31.90 16.74
C GLU A 87 -20.26 -30.40 16.86
N ALA A 88 -20.66 -29.95 18.05
CA ALA A 88 -20.91 -28.55 18.32
C ALA A 88 -19.64 -27.70 18.24
N GLN A 89 -18.52 -28.18 18.79
CA GLN A 89 -17.22 -27.50 18.71
C GLN A 89 -16.72 -27.42 17.26
N LYS A 90 -16.83 -28.51 16.49
CA LYS A 90 -16.46 -28.52 15.06
C LYS A 90 -17.23 -27.47 14.27
N ARG A 91 -18.56 -27.39 14.44
CA ARG A 91 -19.40 -26.37 13.78
C ARG A 91 -19.12 -24.96 14.25
N ALA A 92 -18.93 -24.76 15.55
CA ALA A 92 -18.62 -23.45 16.12
C ALA A 92 -17.27 -22.94 15.59
N TYR A 93 -16.27 -23.81 15.52
CA TYR A 93 -14.94 -23.45 15.02
C TYR A 93 -14.96 -23.09 13.54
N ARG A 94 -15.68 -23.83 12.69
CA ARG A 94 -15.90 -23.45 11.27
C ARG A 94 -16.40 -22.02 11.12
N ILE A 95 -17.29 -21.57 12.01
CA ILE A 95 -17.81 -20.20 11.99
C ILE A 95 -16.74 -19.23 12.52
N ALA A 96 -16.10 -19.57 13.64
CA ALA A 96 -15.10 -18.73 14.28
C ALA A 96 -13.90 -18.47 13.37
N ASP A 97 -13.30 -19.50 12.77
CA ASP A 97 -12.17 -19.40 11.84
C ASP A 97 -12.49 -18.44 10.68
N ASN A 98 -13.65 -18.65 10.05
CA ASN A 98 -14.12 -17.79 8.96
C ASN A 98 -14.36 -16.34 9.39
N LYS A 99 -14.97 -16.11 10.56
CA LYS A 99 -15.31 -14.77 11.03
C LYS A 99 -14.08 -14.02 11.54
N LEU A 100 -13.17 -14.70 12.23
CA LEU A 100 -11.94 -14.10 12.75
C LEU A 100 -11.04 -13.63 11.60
N ALA A 101 -10.93 -14.42 10.52
CA ALA A 101 -10.22 -14.00 9.32
C ALA A 101 -10.83 -12.73 8.67
N LEU A 102 -12.16 -12.58 8.70
CA LEU A 102 -12.87 -11.40 8.17
C LEU A 102 -12.83 -10.17 9.07
N ASN A 103 -12.46 -10.32 10.35
CA ASN A 103 -12.39 -9.21 11.29
C ASN A 103 -11.01 -8.52 11.29
N ALA A 104 -10.01 -9.12 10.64
CA ALA A 104 -8.72 -8.49 10.46
C ALA A 104 -8.81 -7.38 9.41
N SER A 105 -8.11 -6.28 9.65
CA SER A 105 -7.92 -5.19 8.70
C SER A 105 -6.44 -5.03 8.40
N TRP A 106 -6.14 -4.54 7.20
CA TRP A 106 -4.79 -4.17 6.82
C TRP A 106 -4.43 -2.80 7.38
N ASP A 107 -3.14 -2.61 7.69
CA ASP A 107 -2.55 -1.28 7.67
C ASP A 107 -2.24 -0.95 6.21
N THR A 108 -3.02 -0.04 5.63
CA THR A 108 -2.98 0.28 4.19
C THR A 108 -1.62 0.82 3.76
N GLU A 109 -0.99 1.69 4.56
CA GLU A 109 0.30 2.30 4.21
C GLU A 109 1.43 1.27 4.26
N LEU A 110 1.48 0.46 5.31
CA LEU A 110 2.49 -0.60 5.44
C LEU A 110 2.29 -1.69 4.38
N LEU A 111 1.04 -2.07 4.10
CA LEU A 111 0.73 -3.06 3.07
C LEU A 111 1.18 -2.59 1.68
N ALA A 112 0.92 -1.32 1.33
CA ALA A 112 1.34 -0.76 0.04
C ALA A 112 2.86 -0.77 -0.11
N GLN A 113 3.60 -0.42 0.95
CA GLN A 113 5.07 -0.45 0.96
C GLN A 113 5.60 -1.87 0.78
N GLU A 114 5.03 -2.84 1.51
CA GLU A 114 5.47 -4.23 1.44
C GLU A 114 5.21 -4.83 0.06
N LEU A 115 4.03 -4.60 -0.53
CA LEU A 115 3.71 -5.09 -1.88
C LEU A 115 4.64 -4.48 -2.94
N GLN A 116 4.98 -3.19 -2.80
CA GLN A 116 5.94 -2.55 -3.69
C GLN A 116 7.33 -3.18 -3.56
N ALA A 117 7.80 -3.43 -2.33
CA ALA A 117 9.10 -4.07 -2.08
C ALA A 117 9.16 -5.48 -2.66
N LEU A 118 8.12 -6.29 -2.41
CA LEU A 118 8.01 -7.66 -2.96
C LEU A 118 7.97 -7.68 -4.49
N THR A 119 7.32 -6.69 -5.11
CA THR A 119 7.31 -6.56 -6.58
C THR A 119 8.72 -6.31 -7.13
N VAL A 120 9.53 -5.47 -6.45
CA VAL A 120 10.94 -5.24 -6.82
C VAL A 120 11.79 -6.52 -6.68
N GLU A 121 11.45 -7.37 -5.72
CA GLU A 121 12.07 -8.68 -5.51
C GLU A 121 11.57 -9.76 -6.50
N GLY A 122 10.60 -9.44 -7.35
CA GLY A 122 10.07 -10.32 -8.40
C GLY A 122 8.86 -11.16 -7.99
N PHE A 123 8.21 -10.83 -6.87
CA PHE A 123 6.94 -11.46 -6.47
C PHE A 123 5.75 -10.71 -7.06
N GLU A 124 5.01 -11.39 -7.92
CA GLU A 124 3.78 -10.85 -8.50
C GLU A 124 2.65 -10.77 -7.45
N PRO A 125 2.00 -9.61 -7.27
CA PRO A 125 0.91 -9.45 -6.30
C PRO A 125 -0.26 -10.44 -6.46
N ASP A 126 -0.52 -10.88 -7.69
CA ASP A 126 -1.53 -11.90 -8.00
C ASP A 126 -1.27 -13.23 -7.26
N LEU A 127 0.00 -13.62 -7.08
CA LEU A 127 0.39 -14.83 -6.33
C LEU A 127 0.06 -14.70 -4.83
N LEU A 128 0.01 -13.47 -4.34
CA LEU A 128 -0.35 -13.14 -2.96
C LEU A 128 -1.87 -12.98 -2.78
N GLY A 129 -2.64 -13.12 -3.87
CA GLY A 129 -4.09 -12.98 -3.87
C GLY A 129 -4.60 -11.54 -3.97
N PHE A 130 -3.75 -10.61 -4.41
CA PHE A 130 -4.15 -9.23 -4.70
C PHE A 130 -4.43 -9.07 -6.19
N SER A 131 -5.69 -8.81 -6.55
CA SER A 131 -6.03 -8.48 -7.94
C SER A 131 -5.65 -7.04 -8.28
N ASP A 132 -5.58 -6.71 -9.57
CA ASP A 132 -5.44 -5.32 -10.04
C ASP A 132 -6.45 -4.36 -9.39
N ALA A 133 -7.69 -4.82 -9.17
CA ALA A 133 -8.73 -4.04 -8.52
C ALA A 133 -8.45 -3.81 -7.02
N ASP A 134 -7.79 -4.75 -6.36
CA ASP A 134 -7.35 -4.59 -4.97
C ASP A 134 -6.17 -3.62 -4.87
N LEU A 135 -5.22 -3.69 -5.80
CA LEU A 135 -4.08 -2.76 -5.87
C LEU A 135 -4.54 -1.32 -6.16
N ALA A 136 -5.50 -1.15 -7.08
CA ALA A 136 -6.10 0.15 -7.34
C ALA A 136 -6.79 0.72 -6.10
N ARG A 137 -7.59 -0.10 -5.39
CA ARG A 137 -8.24 0.30 -4.14
C ARG A 137 -7.24 0.66 -3.04
N LEU A 138 -6.18 -0.12 -2.91
CA LEU A 138 -5.11 0.13 -1.95
C LEU A 138 -4.43 1.48 -2.21
N THR A 139 -4.18 1.81 -3.47
CA THR A 139 -3.62 3.10 -3.89
C THR A 139 -4.56 4.25 -3.52
N ASP A 140 -5.84 4.13 -3.88
CA ASP A 140 -6.87 5.13 -3.55
C ASP A 140 -6.99 5.36 -2.04
N ASP A 141 -7.01 4.29 -1.24
CA ASP A 141 -7.12 4.37 0.21
C ASP A 141 -5.86 5.01 0.82
N THR A 142 -4.68 4.71 0.29
CA THR A 142 -3.43 5.32 0.75
C THR A 142 -3.41 6.83 0.45
N ASP A 143 -3.87 7.24 -0.73
CA ASP A 143 -3.94 8.65 -1.10
C ASP A 143 -4.95 9.43 -0.25
N ARG A 144 -6.09 8.82 0.07
CA ARG A 144 -7.06 9.41 1.02
C ARG A 144 -6.45 9.62 2.39
N LEU A 145 -5.77 8.61 2.95
CA LEU A 145 -5.11 8.71 4.25
C LEU A 145 -4.08 9.84 4.27
N ARG A 146 -3.28 9.99 3.20
CA ARG A 146 -2.32 11.09 3.06
C ARG A 146 -3.00 12.46 3.03
N LEU A 147 -4.12 12.59 2.33
CA LEU A 147 -4.90 13.83 2.26
C LEU A 147 -5.51 14.19 3.62
N ASP A 148 -6.05 13.20 4.35
CA ASP A 148 -6.64 13.37 5.67
C ASP A 148 -5.56 13.79 6.69
N HIS A 149 -4.39 13.16 6.67
CA HIS A 149 -3.24 13.57 7.48
C HIS A 149 -2.80 15.00 7.16
N ALA A 150 -2.71 15.37 5.87
CA ALA A 150 -2.35 16.74 5.47
C ALA A 150 -3.39 17.78 5.92
N ALA A 151 -4.67 17.42 5.92
CA ALA A 151 -5.77 18.26 6.41
C ALA A 151 -5.72 18.44 7.94
N GLN A 152 -5.44 17.37 8.70
CA GLN A 152 -5.29 17.48 10.16
C GLN A 152 -4.09 18.34 10.56
N ILE A 153 -2.96 18.22 9.86
CA ILE A 153 -1.81 19.12 10.06
C ILE A 153 -2.18 20.58 9.75
N ALA A 154 -3.12 20.80 8.81
CA ALA A 154 -3.63 22.14 8.48
C ALA A 154 -4.38 22.79 9.64
N GLU A 155 -5.22 21.99 10.30
CA GLU A 155 -6.19 22.44 11.29
C GLU A 155 -5.52 22.69 12.64
N VAL A 156 -4.49 21.92 12.98
CA VAL A 156 -3.66 22.12 14.18
C VAL A 156 -2.72 23.33 14.03
N ALA A 157 -2.35 23.68 12.80
CA ALA A 157 -1.57 24.88 12.50
C ALA A 157 -2.47 26.12 12.51
N ASP A 158 -2.96 26.53 13.69
CA ASP A 158 -3.65 27.81 13.85
C ASP A 158 -2.72 28.97 13.43
N PRO A 159 -3.07 29.78 12.41
CA PRO A 159 -2.25 30.92 11.98
C PRO A 159 -2.05 31.96 13.08
N THR A 160 -2.86 31.93 14.15
CA THR A 160 -2.72 32.86 15.29
C THR A 160 -1.70 32.44 16.35
N GLU A 161 -1.18 31.20 16.37
CA GLU A 161 -0.13 30.80 17.33
C GLU A 161 1.30 31.06 16.83
N PHE A 162 1.52 31.15 15.52
CA PHE A 162 2.79 31.61 14.96
C PHE A 162 2.66 33.07 14.55
N GLY A 163 2.92 33.97 15.50
CA GLY A 163 2.89 35.42 15.32
C GLY A 163 3.81 35.91 14.21
N PHE A 164 3.34 35.89 12.96
CA PHE A 164 3.87 36.69 11.89
C PHE A 164 2.98 37.92 11.76
N ALA A 165 3.42 39.02 12.38
CA ALA A 165 2.80 40.31 12.22
C ALA A 165 2.70 40.66 10.73
N SER A 166 1.48 40.85 10.26
CA SER A 166 1.18 41.44 8.95
C SER A 166 1.76 42.86 8.91
N ALA A 167 2.93 43.01 8.28
CA ALA A 167 3.47 44.32 7.96
C ALA A 167 2.73 44.84 6.72
N ASN A 168 1.64 45.55 6.97
CA ASN A 168 0.89 46.29 5.97
C ASN A 168 1.74 47.50 5.53
N ALA A 169 2.40 47.41 4.38
CA ALA A 169 3.16 48.52 3.82
C ALA A 169 2.24 49.40 2.98
N ASN A 170 1.99 50.63 3.45
CA ASN A 170 1.59 51.70 2.54
C ASN A 170 2.29 53.03 2.87
N THR A 171 3.04 53.48 1.86
CA THR A 171 3.41 54.87 1.49
C THR A 171 4.31 55.72 2.40
N HIS A 172 5.53 56.04 1.93
CA HIS A 172 5.89 57.37 1.40
C HIS A 172 7.36 57.42 0.92
N ASP A 173 7.51 57.74 -0.37
CA ASP A 173 8.48 58.68 -0.97
C ASP A 173 9.96 58.70 -0.51
N ARG A 174 10.87 58.23 -1.40
CA ARG A 174 12.03 59.01 -1.89
C ARG A 174 12.78 58.28 -3.03
N ALA A 175 13.16 59.05 -4.04
CA ALA A 175 13.79 58.66 -5.30
C ALA A 175 15.36 58.57 -5.22
N PRO A 176 16.14 58.49 -6.33
CA PRO A 176 16.73 57.24 -6.85
C PRO A 176 18.27 57.30 -7.07
N VAL A 177 19.00 56.17 -7.04
CA VAL A 177 20.41 56.07 -7.50
C VAL A 177 20.70 54.60 -7.90
N SER A 178 20.66 54.21 -9.18
CA SER A 178 21.67 54.24 -10.25
C SER A 178 22.75 53.14 -10.23
N ALA A 179 23.05 52.62 -11.44
CA ALA A 179 24.18 51.80 -11.91
C ALA A 179 24.00 50.27 -11.79
N ALA A 180 23.69 49.59 -12.90
CA ALA A 180 24.61 49.07 -13.94
C ALA A 180 25.19 47.70 -13.51
N ALA A 181 25.31 46.65 -14.33
CA ALA A 181 25.36 46.56 -15.77
C ALA A 181 25.16 45.09 -16.21
N ASP A 182 24.84 44.91 -17.51
CA ASP A 182 25.33 43.84 -18.41
C ASP A 182 24.92 42.37 -18.13
N ALA A 183 24.72 41.47 -19.11
CA ALA A 183 24.53 41.48 -20.55
C ALA A 183 24.06 40.03 -20.87
N ALA A 184 22.94 39.85 -21.57
CA ALA A 184 22.85 39.38 -22.97
C ALA A 184 23.43 37.98 -23.30
N ALA A 185 22.63 37.25 -24.09
CA ALA A 185 22.92 36.09 -24.95
C ALA A 185 22.83 34.69 -24.30
N SER A 186 21.78 33.91 -24.58
CA SER A 186 21.54 33.16 -25.83
C SER A 186 22.53 31.99 -26.01
N GLN A 187 22.05 30.75 -25.81
CA GLN A 187 21.95 29.71 -26.86
C GLN A 187 21.72 28.31 -26.27
N ASN A 188 20.82 27.61 -26.96
CA ASN A 188 20.45 26.20 -26.91
C ASN A 188 21.61 25.21 -26.73
N GLY A 189 21.32 24.04 -26.15
CA GLY A 189 22.12 22.84 -26.43
C GLY A 189 22.03 21.76 -25.36
N PHE A 190 21.15 20.79 -25.57
CA PHE A 190 21.14 19.52 -24.85
C PHE A 190 22.33 18.66 -25.31
N SER A 191 23.19 18.20 -24.38
CA SER A 191 23.91 16.90 -24.43
C SER A 191 25.05 16.84 -23.41
N ALA A 192 24.94 15.95 -22.41
CA ALA A 192 25.83 14.80 -22.25
C ALA A 192 25.54 14.10 -20.92
N VAL A 193 25.23 12.81 -21.02
CA VAL A 193 25.17 11.85 -19.93
C VAL A 193 26.57 11.65 -19.35
N SER A 194 26.73 11.71 -18.03
CA SER A 194 27.73 10.89 -17.35
C SER A 194 27.27 10.51 -15.95
N ASP A 195 27.22 9.21 -15.71
CA ASP A 195 27.05 8.57 -14.40
C ASP A 195 27.86 9.25 -13.30
N ALA A 196 27.15 9.69 -12.26
CA ALA A 196 27.67 9.70 -10.91
C ALA A 196 26.47 9.52 -9.97
N ALA A 197 26.48 8.41 -9.25
CA ALA A 197 25.52 8.07 -8.20
C ALA A 197 25.48 9.18 -7.13
N ALA A 198 24.66 10.21 -7.37
CA ALA A 198 24.30 11.17 -6.35
C ALA A 198 23.07 10.61 -5.64
N SER A 199 23.23 10.38 -4.32
CA SER A 199 22.13 10.18 -3.39
C SER A 199 20.97 11.11 -3.79
N LEU A 200 19.88 10.52 -4.30
CA LEU A 200 18.68 11.28 -4.62
C LEU A 200 18.07 11.69 -3.28
N ALA A 201 18.49 12.84 -2.76
CA ALA A 201 17.80 13.49 -1.67
C ALA A 201 16.41 13.85 -2.20
N VAL A 202 15.43 12.99 -1.96
CA VAL A 202 14.03 13.28 -2.27
C VAL A 202 13.60 14.38 -1.32
N PHE A 203 13.52 15.61 -1.83
CA PHE A 203 13.01 16.74 -1.09
C PHE A 203 11.50 16.83 -1.34
N SER A 204 10.70 16.53 -0.32
CA SER A 204 9.25 16.76 -0.36
C SER A 204 8.94 18.11 0.28
N CYS A 205 8.31 19.02 -0.46
CA CYS A 205 7.73 20.25 0.10
C CYS A 205 6.22 20.26 -0.12
N MET A 206 5.47 20.72 0.89
CA MET A 206 4.02 20.88 0.81
C MET A 206 3.70 22.35 0.56
N VAL A 207 3.19 22.67 -0.63
CA VAL A 207 2.73 24.03 -0.97
C VAL A 207 1.23 24.13 -0.70
N ARG A 208 0.83 25.04 0.19
CA ARG A 208 -0.58 25.34 0.47
C ARG A 208 -0.99 26.59 -0.31
N VAL A 209 -1.95 26.44 -1.21
CA VAL A 209 -2.54 27.55 -1.96
C VAL A 209 -3.97 27.75 -1.46
N ALA A 210 -4.25 28.90 -0.86
CA ALA A 210 -5.55 29.20 -0.25
C ALA A 210 -6.68 29.41 -1.28
N ASP A 211 -6.32 29.76 -2.52
CA ASP A 211 -7.27 29.97 -3.61
C ASP A 211 -6.89 29.12 -4.81
N ARG A 212 -7.79 28.23 -5.24
CA ARG A 212 -7.55 27.35 -6.39
C ARG A 212 -7.28 28.13 -7.67
N GLN A 213 -7.80 29.36 -7.79
CA GLN A 213 -7.63 30.16 -9.00
C GLN A 213 -6.16 30.55 -9.19
N ILE A 214 -5.44 30.80 -8.10
CA ILE A 214 -3.99 31.06 -8.12
C ILE A 214 -3.23 29.87 -8.71
N LEU A 215 -3.63 28.64 -8.37
CA LEU A 215 -2.99 27.43 -8.91
C LEU A 215 -3.26 27.27 -10.41
N PHE A 216 -4.49 27.53 -10.86
CA PHE A 216 -4.82 27.48 -12.29
C PHE A 216 -4.10 28.55 -13.09
N ASP A 217 -4.02 29.78 -12.56
CA ASP A 217 -3.33 30.89 -13.21
C ASP A 217 -1.83 30.64 -13.27
N ALA A 218 -1.24 30.07 -12.21
CA ALA A 218 0.17 29.67 -12.18
C ALA A 218 0.48 28.55 -13.18
N ILE A 219 -0.37 27.52 -13.28
CA ILE A 219 -0.22 26.44 -14.27
C ILE A 219 -0.37 27.00 -15.69
N ALA A 220 -1.35 27.88 -15.92
CA ALA A 220 -1.53 28.54 -17.21
C ALA A 220 -0.30 29.38 -17.59
N HIS A 221 0.26 30.11 -16.62
CA HIS A 221 1.48 30.89 -16.81
C HIS A 221 2.72 30.01 -17.07
N ALA A 222 2.85 28.86 -16.40
CA ALA A 222 3.92 27.91 -16.67
C ALA A 222 3.80 27.27 -18.07
N ARG A 223 2.57 27.07 -18.57
CA ARG A 223 2.33 26.56 -19.93
C ARG A 223 2.75 27.56 -21.02
N THR A 224 2.55 28.87 -20.81
CA THR A 224 3.06 29.88 -21.76
C THR A 224 4.59 29.91 -21.82
N ARG A 225 5.26 29.30 -20.83
CA ARG A 225 6.71 29.15 -20.73
C ARG A 225 7.24 27.77 -21.13
N GLY A 226 6.39 26.93 -21.72
CA GLY A 226 6.81 25.66 -22.34
C GLY A 226 6.55 24.40 -21.53
N ALA A 227 5.81 24.47 -20.41
CA ALA A 227 5.37 23.26 -19.71
C ALA A 227 4.37 22.46 -20.55
N ALA A 228 4.68 21.18 -20.82
CA ALA A 228 3.87 20.32 -21.69
C ALA A 228 2.56 19.84 -21.05
N ASP A 229 2.54 19.69 -19.73
CA ASP A 229 1.39 19.26 -18.95
C ASP A 229 1.41 19.90 -17.55
N SER A 230 0.41 19.57 -16.73
CA SER A 230 0.27 20.13 -15.39
C SER A 230 1.36 19.65 -14.42
N GLY A 231 1.91 18.45 -14.59
CA GLY A 231 3.03 17.96 -13.77
C GLY A 231 4.32 18.71 -14.10
N ALA A 232 4.61 18.88 -15.38
CA ALA A 232 5.74 19.71 -15.85
C ALA A 232 5.61 21.17 -15.41
N ALA A 233 4.39 21.71 -15.37
CA ALA A 233 4.12 23.06 -14.88
C ALA A 233 4.45 23.21 -13.38
N LEU A 234 4.04 22.25 -12.55
CA LEU A 234 4.33 22.27 -11.11
C LEU A 234 5.82 22.14 -10.82
N LEU A 235 6.54 21.29 -11.57
CA LEU A 235 8.00 21.15 -11.45
C LEU A 235 8.73 22.44 -11.86
N LEU A 236 8.28 23.10 -12.92
CA LEU A 236 8.84 24.38 -13.38
C LEU A 236 8.66 25.48 -12.32
N ILE A 237 7.45 25.60 -11.76
CA ILE A 237 7.13 26.56 -10.69
C ILE A 237 7.99 26.29 -9.44
N ALA A 238 8.10 25.03 -9.02
CA ALA A 238 8.88 24.64 -7.85
C ALA A 238 10.37 24.97 -8.02
N ARG A 239 10.92 24.74 -9.22
CA ARG A 239 12.31 25.10 -9.56
C ARG A 239 12.55 26.60 -9.48
N GLU A 240 11.67 27.39 -10.10
CA GLU A 240 11.81 28.86 -10.08
C GLU A 240 11.71 29.44 -8.68
N TRP A 241 10.85 28.87 -7.84
CA TRP A 241 10.75 29.25 -6.44
C TRP A 241 12.03 28.93 -5.66
N LEU A 242 12.63 27.77 -5.89
CA LEU A 242 13.91 27.39 -5.26
C LEU A 242 15.05 28.32 -5.72
N ASP A 243 15.14 28.61 -7.01
CA ASP A 243 16.15 29.51 -7.58
C ASP A 243 16.00 30.93 -7.01
N ALA A 244 14.76 31.43 -6.89
CA ALA A 244 14.48 32.71 -6.25
C ALA A 244 14.82 32.70 -4.75
N SER A 245 14.61 31.58 -4.06
CA SER A 245 14.87 31.46 -2.62
C SER A 245 16.36 31.41 -2.27
N GLN A 246 17.20 30.87 -3.16
CA GLN A 246 18.66 30.88 -3.00
C GLN A 246 19.27 32.28 -3.15
N SER A 247 18.58 33.20 -3.83
CA SER A 247 19.01 34.60 -3.94
C SER A 247 18.69 35.47 -2.71
N ILE A 248 18.06 34.88 -1.68
CA ILE A 248 17.63 35.56 -0.44
C ILE A 248 18.55 35.24 0.76
N GLN A 249 19.53 34.33 0.60
CA GLN A 249 20.60 34.07 1.59
C GLN A 249 21.90 34.79 1.24
#